data_AF-A0A5S4VVC7-F1
#
_entry.id   AF-A0A5S4VVC7-F1
#
_cell.length_a   1.000
_cell.length_b   1.000
_cell.length_c   1.000
_cell.angle_alpha   90.00
_cell.angle_beta   90.00
_cell.angle_gamma   90.00
#
_symmetry.space_group_name_H-M   'P 1'
#
loop_
_entity.id
_entity.type
_entity.pdbx_description
1 polymer ?
#
loop_
_entity_poly.entity_id
_entity_poly.type
_entity_poly.pdbx_seq_one_letter_code
_entity_poly.pdbx_strand_id
1 'polypeptide(L)'
;MRWNRSELAKLEKLWAAGQSAAQIARHLECSRNAVCGRLTRLGLTRGHKPPTAKPKIRPAPKRGPTLMAAGRHCVGKKLSQRALDTQQLQAMSKRQLYAMLAAAVRNTA
;
A
#
# COMPACT_ATOMS: atom_id res chain seq x y z
N MET A 1 -0.77 19.18 -6.57
CA MET A 1 0.55 19.52 -7.18
C MET A 1 0.38 19.49 -8.69
N ARG A 2 0.64 20.61 -9.39
CA ARG A 2 0.56 20.69 -10.86
C ARG A 2 2.00 20.69 -11.37
N TRP A 3 2.36 19.70 -12.20
CA TRP A 3 3.70 19.60 -12.76
C TRP A 3 3.93 20.71 -13.78
N ASN A 4 4.93 21.54 -13.53
CA ASN A 4 5.32 22.61 -14.46
C ASN A 4 6.30 22.08 -15.52
N ARG A 5 6.37 22.75 -16.69
CA ARG A 5 7.31 22.36 -17.76
C ARG A 5 8.77 22.41 -17.30
N SER A 6 9.12 23.36 -16.44
CA SER A 6 10.46 23.49 -15.85
C SER A 6 10.81 22.32 -14.92
N GLU A 7 9.84 21.81 -14.15
CA GLU A 7 10.04 20.64 -13.29
C GLU A 7 10.18 19.36 -14.11
N LEU A 8 9.44 19.24 -15.22
CA LEU A 8 9.56 18.11 -16.14
C LEU A 8 10.92 18.07 -16.83
N ALA A 9 11.41 19.22 -17.31
CA ALA A 9 12.75 19.31 -17.90
C ALA A 9 13.84 18.92 -16.89
N LYS A 10 13.71 19.35 -15.62
CA LYS A 10 14.62 18.93 -14.53
C LYS A 10 14.50 17.44 -14.23
N LEU A 11 13.28 16.91 -14.17
CA LEU A 11 13.01 15.48 -13.95
C LEU A 11 13.68 14.62 -15.02
N GLU A 12 13.51 14.97 -16.29
CA GLU A 12 14.10 14.24 -17.42
C GLU A 12 15.63 14.32 -17.41
N LYS A 13 16.20 15.50 -17.13
CA LYS A 13 17.66 15.68 -17.02
C LYS A 13 18.25 14.82 -15.90
N LEU A 14 17.64 14.83 -14.71
CA LEU A 14 18.12 14.05 -13.57
C LEU A 14 17.90 12.54 -13.77
N TRP A 15 16.83 12.18 -14.47
CA TRP A 15 16.54 10.80 -14.83
C TRP A 15 17.56 10.25 -15.82
N ALA A 16 17.91 11.01 -16.85
CA ALA A 16 18.97 10.69 -17.81
C ALA A 16 20.35 10.57 -17.13
N ALA A 17 20.62 11.40 -16.11
CA ALA A 17 21.80 11.27 -15.26
C ALA A 17 21.79 10.02 -14.35
N GLY A 18 20.75 9.18 -14.41
CA GLY A 18 20.67 7.93 -13.67
C GLY A 18 20.26 8.08 -12.20
N GLN A 19 19.81 9.26 -11.75
CA GLN A 19 19.39 9.44 -10.36
C GLN A 19 18.11 8.66 -10.03
N SER A 20 18.04 8.02 -8.88
CA SER A 20 16.85 7.32 -8.41
C SER A 20 15.67 8.28 -8.17
N ALA A 21 14.44 7.77 -8.23
CA ALA A 21 13.24 8.57 -7.98
C ALA A 21 13.24 9.25 -6.59
N ALA A 22 13.86 8.63 -5.58
CA ALA A 22 13.99 9.20 -4.24
C ALA A 22 15.02 10.35 -4.19
N GLN A 23 16.09 10.28 -4.98
CA GLN A 23 17.05 11.37 -5.12
C GLN A 23 16.40 12.57 -5.81
N ILE A 24 15.73 12.32 -6.93
CA ILE A 24 15.02 13.37 -7.69
C ILE A 24 13.95 14.05 -6.84
N ALA A 25 13.21 13.27 -6.05
CA ALA A 25 12.23 13.76 -5.09
C ALA A 25 12.79 14.80 -4.11
N ARG A 26 14.04 14.62 -3.65
CA ARG A 26 14.71 15.59 -2.76
C ARG A 26 15.08 16.89 -3.47
N HIS A 27 15.37 16.84 -4.77
CA HIS A 27 15.73 18.03 -5.56
C HIS A 27 14.50 18.84 -6.02
N LEU A 28 13.37 18.16 -6.24
CA LEU A 28 12.12 18.78 -6.69
C LEU A 28 11.09 18.95 -5.55
N GLU A 29 11.51 18.70 -4.30
CA GLU A 29 10.66 18.76 -3.09
C GLU A 29 9.30 18.03 -3.22
N CYS A 30 9.30 16.92 -3.95
CA CYS A 30 8.09 16.14 -4.21
C CYS A 30 8.22 14.73 -3.63
N SER A 31 7.09 14.06 -3.39
CA SER A 31 7.11 12.68 -2.89
C SER A 31 7.71 11.74 -3.94
N ARG A 32 8.48 10.74 -3.50
CA ARG A 32 9.00 9.64 -4.34
C ARG A 32 7.90 8.98 -5.17
N ASN A 33 6.69 8.88 -4.64
CA ASN A 33 5.55 8.29 -5.36
C ASN A 33 5.01 9.22 -6.46
N ALA A 34 5.08 10.54 -6.27
CA ALA A 34 4.71 11.52 -7.30
C ALA A 34 5.69 11.45 -8.48
N VAL A 35 6.99 11.37 -8.20
CA VAL A 35 8.04 11.18 -9.22
C VAL A 35 7.82 9.88 -9.98
N CYS A 36 7.59 8.77 -9.27
CA CYS A 36 7.32 7.47 -9.88
C CYS A 36 6.09 7.53 -10.81
N GLY A 37 4.97 8.07 -10.31
CA GLY A 37 3.76 8.22 -11.10
C GLY A 37 3.94 9.12 -12.33
N ARG A 38 4.81 10.13 -12.24
CA ARG A 38 5.13 10.97 -13.39
C ARG A 38 5.99 10.24 -14.42
N LEU A 39 7.02 9.53 -13.99
CA LEU A 39 7.87 8.72 -14.87
C LEU A 39 7.07 7.64 -15.59
N THR A 40 6.12 6.98 -14.90
CA THR A 40 5.21 6.01 -15.53
C THR A 40 4.36 6.64 -16.62
N ARG A 41 3.83 7.86 -16.40
CA ARG A 41 3.04 8.60 -17.41
C ARG A 41 3.88 9.03 -18.61
N LEU A 42 5.18 9.26 -18.41
CA LEU A 42 6.13 9.60 -19.47
C LEU A 42 6.73 8.35 -20.17
N GLY A 43 6.42 7.13 -19.70
CA GLY A 43 7.03 5.90 -20.22
C GLY A 43 8.52 5.73 -19.86
N LEU A 44 9.06 6.61 -19.02
CA LEU A 44 10.46 6.62 -18.60
C LEU A 44 10.69 5.65 -17.43
N THR A 45 10.23 4.42 -17.54
CA THR A 45 10.43 3.42 -16.49
C THR A 45 11.77 2.73 -16.69
N ARG A 46 12.60 2.70 -15.63
CA ARG A 46 13.77 1.81 -15.64
C ARG A 46 13.23 0.41 -15.48
N GLY A 47 13.56 -0.47 -16.42
CA GLY A 47 13.12 -1.86 -16.42
C GLY A 47 13.24 -2.46 -15.03
N HIS A 48 12.16 -3.07 -14.55
CA HIS A 48 12.18 -3.71 -13.25
C HIS A 48 13.15 -4.87 -13.34
N LYS A 49 14.25 -4.83 -12.58
CA LYS A 49 15.10 -6.01 -12.46
C LYS A 49 14.23 -7.11 -11.85
N PRO A 50 14.11 -8.28 -12.48
CA PRO A 50 13.40 -9.40 -11.86
C PRO A 50 14.05 -9.64 -10.49
N PRO A 51 13.27 -9.83 -9.42
CA PRO A 51 13.82 -10.09 -8.10
C PRO A 51 14.79 -11.26 -8.21
N THR A 52 16.08 -10.95 -8.07
CA THR A 52 17.13 -11.95 -8.16
C THR A 52 17.11 -12.69 -6.83
N ALA A 53 16.91 -14.00 -6.93
CA ALA A 53 16.59 -14.94 -5.85
C ALA A 53 15.11 -14.99 -5.44
N LYS A 54 14.58 -16.23 -5.38
CA LYS A 54 13.43 -16.62 -4.57
C LYS A 54 13.96 -16.86 -3.15
N PRO A 55 14.03 -15.87 -2.24
CA PRO A 55 14.43 -16.16 -0.88
C PRO A 55 13.42 -17.16 -0.30
N LYS A 56 13.90 -18.33 0.14
CA LYS A 56 13.09 -19.26 0.93
C LYS A 56 12.75 -18.51 2.23
N ILE A 57 11.57 -17.89 2.27
CA ILE A 57 11.07 -17.22 3.48
C ILE A 57 10.92 -18.32 4.52
N ARG A 58 11.93 -18.45 5.39
CA ARG A 58 11.81 -19.31 6.56
C ARG A 58 10.77 -18.66 7.47
N PRO A 59 9.79 -19.41 7.98
CA PRO A 59 8.83 -18.84 8.93
C PRO A 59 9.61 -18.26 10.10
N ALA A 60 9.27 -17.02 10.48
CA ALA A 60 9.89 -16.39 11.64
C ALA A 60 9.66 -17.29 12.87
N PRO A 61 10.67 -17.53 13.71
CA PRO A 61 10.48 -18.29 14.94
C PRO A 61 9.40 -17.58 15.76
N LYS A 62 8.34 -18.32 16.11
CA LYS A 62 7.30 -17.84 17.01
C LYS A 62 8.02 -17.48 18.30
N ARG A 63 8.13 -16.18 18.60
CA ARG A 63 8.65 -15.71 19.88
C ARG A 63 7.69 -16.26 20.94
N GLY A 64 8.18 -17.22 21.72
CA GLY A 64 7.53 -17.58 22.99
C GLY A 64 7.40 -16.33 23.86
N PRO A 65 6.48 -16.33 24.84
CA PRO A 65 6.23 -15.16 25.67
C PRO A 65 7.49 -14.80 26.47
N THR A 66 8.26 -13.84 25.97
CA THR A 66 9.32 -13.18 26.74
C THR A 66 8.62 -12.23 27.71
N LEU A 67 8.80 -12.50 29.00
CA LEU A 67 8.43 -11.64 30.11
C LEU A 67 8.84 -10.18 29.81
N MET A 68 7.89 -9.27 30.05
CA MET A 68 8.01 -7.85 29.79
C MET A 68 9.25 -7.24 30.47
N ALA A 69 10.07 -6.54 29.69
CA ALA A 69 10.93 -5.48 30.23
C ALA A 69 11.20 -4.41 29.16
N ALA A 70 10.68 -3.22 29.44
CA ALA A 70 11.09 -1.90 28.98
C ALA A 70 11.23 -1.62 27.46
N GLY A 71 10.19 -0.96 26.94
CA GLY A 71 10.40 0.27 26.18
C GLY A 71 10.58 0.16 24.66
N ARG A 72 9.54 0.60 23.95
CA ARG A 72 9.53 1.64 22.88
C ARG A 72 8.61 1.25 21.73
N HIS A 73 7.41 1.81 21.79
CA HIS A 73 6.52 2.22 20.69
C HIS A 73 6.62 1.38 19.39
N CYS A 74 5.78 0.35 19.28
CA CYS A 74 5.25 -0.06 18.00
C CYS A 74 3.79 0.38 17.92
N VAL A 75 3.53 1.41 17.12
CA VAL A 75 2.16 1.79 16.74
C VAL A 75 1.51 0.55 16.12
N GLY A 76 0.61 -0.07 16.87
CA GLY A 76 -0.13 -1.24 16.46
C GLY A 76 -0.80 -0.96 15.12
N LYS A 77 -0.46 -1.75 14.11
CA LYS A 77 -1.16 -1.76 12.83
C LYS A 77 -2.63 -2.02 13.09
N LYS A 78 -3.45 -0.97 13.01
CA LYS A 78 -4.92 -1.03 12.99
C LYS A 78 -5.39 -1.60 11.64
N LEU A 79 -4.88 -2.76 11.25
CA LEU A 79 -5.29 -3.52 10.06
C LEU A 79 -6.10 -4.77 10.43
N SER A 80 -6.17 -5.13 11.72
CA SER A 80 -6.93 -6.30 12.15
C SER A 80 -8.43 -6.06 12.28
N GLN A 81 -8.88 -4.80 12.37
CA GLN A 81 -10.30 -4.50 12.63
C GLN A 81 -11.19 -4.69 11.39
N ARG A 82 -10.70 -4.34 10.18
CA ARG A 82 -11.46 -4.57 8.94
C ARG A 82 -11.55 -6.05 8.54
N ALA A 83 -10.56 -6.86 8.87
CA ALA A 83 -10.54 -8.28 8.52
C ALA A 83 -11.58 -9.09 9.32
N LEU A 84 -11.78 -8.75 10.60
CA LEU A 84 -12.79 -9.40 11.44
C LEU A 84 -14.22 -9.00 11.02
N ASP A 85 -14.39 -7.73 10.62
CA ASP A 85 -15.66 -7.19 10.12
C ASP A 85 -16.09 -7.85 8.79
N THR A 86 -15.14 -8.06 7.88
CA THR A 86 -15.40 -8.72 6.58
C THR A 86 -15.69 -10.22 6.76
N GLN A 87 -15.04 -10.88 7.71
CA GLN A 87 -15.24 -12.31 7.97
C GLN A 87 -16.58 -12.61 8.65
N GLN A 88 -17.07 -11.70 9.51
CA GLN A 88 -18.42 -11.76 10.08
C GLN A 88 -19.51 -11.60 9.00
N LEU A 89 -19.29 -10.76 7.98
CA LEU A 89 -20.23 -10.63 6.86
C LEU A 89 -20.31 -11.87 5.96
N GLN A 90 -19.22 -12.66 5.84
CA GLN A 90 -19.22 -13.91 5.06
C GLN A 90 -19.82 -15.10 5.81
N ALA A 91 -20.04 -14.99 7.13
CA ALA A 91 -20.60 -16.04 7.96
C ALA A 91 -22.15 -16.08 7.97
N MET A 92 -22.81 -15.20 7.21
CA MET A 92 -24.25 -15.29 6.98
C MET A 92 -24.52 -16.15 5.76
N SER A 93 -25.23 -17.27 5.97
CA SER A 93 -25.63 -18.12 4.85
C SER A 93 -26.47 -17.30 3.87
N LYS A 94 -26.36 -17.58 2.57
CA LYS A 94 -27.11 -16.90 1.50
C LYS A 94 -28.61 -16.76 1.83
N ARG A 95 -29.18 -17.73 2.55
CA ARG A 95 -30.57 -17.73 3.04
C ARG A 95 -30.85 -16.64 4.08
N GLN A 96 -29.91 -16.38 5.01
CA GLN A 96 -30.03 -15.33 6.03
C GLN A 96 -29.98 -13.94 5.40
N LEU A 97 -29.13 -13.74 4.38
CA LEU A 97 -29.08 -12.48 3.62
C LEU A 97 -30.40 -12.20 2.90
N TYR A 98 -30.99 -13.20 2.23
CA TYR A 98 -32.31 -13.03 1.59
C TYR A 98 -33.43 -12.78 2.61
N ALA A 99 -33.39 -13.41 3.78
CA ALA A 99 -34.38 -13.18 4.84
C ALA A 99 -34.30 -11.74 5.39
N MET A 100 -33.10 -11.19 5.60
CA MET A 100 -32.92 -9.79 6.02
C MET A 100 -33.42 -8.82 4.96
N LEU A 101 -33.09 -9.05 3.68
CA LEU A 101 -33.58 -8.22 2.57
C LEU A 101 -35.11 -8.23 2.49
N ALA A 102 -35.73 -9.41 2.60
CA ALA A 102 -37.19 -9.54 2.58
C ALA A 102 -37.85 -8.85 3.78
N ALA A 103 -37.23 -8.87 4.96
CA ALA A 103 -37.72 -8.16 6.13
C ALA A 103 -37.60 -6.63 5.99
N ALA A 104 -36.50 -6.14 5.42
CA ALA A 104 -36.30 -4.72 5.17
C ALA A 104 -37.36 -4.16 4.21
N VAL A 105 -37.66 -4.88 3.11
CA VAL A 105 -38.70 -4.47 2.15
C VAL A 105 -40.09 -4.39 2.80
N ARG A 106 -40.40 -5.28 3.74
CA ARG A 106 -41.69 -5.25 4.48
C ARG A 106 -41.79 -4.08 5.46
N ASN A 107 -40.68 -3.61 6.01
CA ASN A 107 -40.66 -2.47 6.93
C ASN A 107 -40.64 -1.10 6.21
N THR A 108 -40.48 -1.11 4.88
CA THR A 108 -40.46 0.11 4.05
C THR A 108 -41.79 0.38 3.32
N ALA A 109 -42.84 -0.38 3.64
CA ALA A 109 -44.21 -0.16 3.18
C ALA A 109 -45.08 0.24 4.38
#